data_AF-A0A0D2YF97-F1
#
_entry.id   AF-A0A0D2YF97-F1
#
_cell.length_a   1.000
_cell.length_b   1.000
_cell.length_c   1.000
_cell.angle_alpha   90.00
_cell.angle_beta   90.00
_cell.angle_gamma   90.00
#
_symmetry.space_group_name_H-M   'P 1'
#
loop_
_entity.id
_entity.type
_entity.pdbx_description
1 polymer ?
#
loop_
_entity_poly.entity_id
_entity_poly.type
_entity_poly.pdbx_seq_one_letter_code
_entity_poly.pdbx_strand_id
1 'polypeptide(L)'
;MEGLVEGEQDPPYLCMHSNHSARRLEDDRISSSYDIDSLCSFPTSLGVARLGIQWYTQSHVTLNLVDNVHLSMEIPGTREQDGTVTTQPLHTIPNYCLGRVIGLADTFIWAFFPALFSGKLSDPYSQTCIPKKNFVHWYEEVMLPAIQAVVDDNNILQYIPKTHAIASSDCSAPREALAALAVAEEEEADMEEELDGFTGAKRRDGPAAQPGSRRKHFYVTLQSRYLAALWEEIHSRAALWPEYAGLRLYMAAKNTKLTWMRPTFESALAEWQHHWNSAVDEAYIDPDVTYIDIGRQMTPADTGPHGRVLIWRRCCMDRLWRRRLQWSRIQNRLYHREEDACKDESGKRQAPPIRRTTYPFVTLRDARDMTITPSSSSWELRNGLVYSQFYNLIKVPFDAAKQYPFQNRHTESMALDPSYLRDQRNSTRGAHAHQSRVQCAYRLSKLRIHIWFTCRRRGIIGPSTAYHWSVLT
;
A
#
# COMPACT_ATOMS: atom_id res chain seq x y z
N MET A 1 6.69 44.66 26.90
CA MET A 1 5.64 44.92 27.91
C MET A 1 4.40 45.25 27.10
N GLU A 2 3.30 44.55 27.39
CA GLU A 2 1.97 44.64 26.75
C GLU A 2 1.89 44.06 25.31
N GLY A 3 0.96 43.18 24.93
CA GLY A 3 -0.26 42.71 25.58
C GLY A 3 -0.39 41.18 25.52
N LEU A 4 -0.53 40.57 26.70
CA LEU A 4 -1.10 39.25 26.87
C LEU A 4 -2.62 39.44 26.85
N VAL A 5 -3.28 38.88 25.84
CA VAL A 5 -4.75 38.76 25.83
C VAL A 5 -5.10 37.72 26.89
N GLU A 6 -5.71 38.15 27.99
CA GLU A 6 -6.30 37.25 28.98
C GLU A 6 -7.40 36.40 28.32
N GLY A 7 -7.17 35.09 28.23
CA GLY A 7 -8.15 34.14 27.69
C GLY A 7 -7.58 32.93 26.96
N GLU A 8 -6.29 32.90 26.62
CA GLU A 8 -5.65 31.68 26.14
C GLU A 8 -5.42 30.72 27.32
N GLN A 9 -6.41 29.86 27.58
CA GLN A 9 -6.12 28.60 28.25
C GLN A 9 -4.99 27.93 27.46
N ASP A 10 -3.87 27.66 28.13
CA ASP A 10 -2.82 26.79 27.59
C ASP A 10 -3.49 25.64 26.82
N PRO A 11 -3.04 25.34 25.58
CA PRO A 11 -3.64 24.23 24.83
C PRO A 11 -3.60 23.02 25.76
N PRO A 12 -4.74 22.35 26.02
CA PRO A 12 -4.80 21.33 27.04
C PRO A 12 -3.77 20.29 26.67
N TYR A 13 -2.65 20.26 27.40
CA TYR A 13 -1.73 19.14 27.35
C TYR A 13 -2.62 17.92 27.52
N LEU A 14 -2.56 16.98 26.57
CA LEU A 14 -3.28 15.72 26.66
C LEU A 14 -2.62 14.94 27.81
N CYS A 15 -2.94 15.34 29.03
CA CYS A 15 -2.29 14.84 30.22
C CYS A 15 -2.86 13.45 30.47
N MET A 16 -2.12 12.45 30.00
CA MET A 16 -2.42 11.04 30.26
C MET A 16 -2.52 10.72 31.75
N HIS A 17 -2.03 11.59 32.64
CA HIS A 17 -2.09 11.41 34.09
C HIS A 17 -3.50 11.62 34.66
N SER A 18 -4.34 12.46 34.05
CA SER A 18 -5.64 12.86 34.63
C SER A 18 -6.65 11.71 34.75
N ASN A 19 -6.47 10.61 33.99
CA ASN A 19 -7.34 9.43 33.99
C ASN A 19 -6.53 8.11 33.92
N HIS A 20 -5.36 8.07 34.56
CA HIS A 20 -4.55 6.85 34.61
C HIS A 20 -4.97 5.96 35.79
N SER A 21 -5.72 4.89 35.52
CA SER A 21 -5.90 3.79 36.48
C SER A 21 -5.18 2.54 35.99
N ALA A 22 -4.22 2.04 36.77
CA ALA A 22 -3.57 0.75 36.55
C ALA A 22 -4.44 -0.42 37.05
N ARG A 23 -5.77 -0.25 37.11
CA ARG A 23 -6.67 -1.33 37.49
C ARG A 23 -6.57 -2.42 36.42
N ARG A 24 -6.57 -3.70 36.85
CA ARG A 24 -6.89 -4.82 35.95
C ARG A 24 -8.17 -4.41 35.22
N LEU A 25 -8.06 -4.22 33.91
CA LEU A 25 -9.23 -4.08 33.07
C LEU A 25 -10.03 -5.38 33.29
N GLU A 26 -11.27 -5.26 33.73
CA GLU A 26 -12.20 -6.39 33.65
C GLU A 26 -12.29 -6.74 32.17
N ASP A 27 -11.94 -8.00 31.82
CA ASP A 27 -11.83 -8.46 30.43
C ASP A 27 -13.12 -8.19 29.63
N ASP A 28 -14.28 -8.17 30.31
CA ASP A 28 -15.61 -7.93 29.75
C ASP A 28 -15.78 -6.55 29.08
N ARG A 29 -14.84 -5.62 29.24
CA ARG A 29 -14.91 -4.25 28.70
C ARG A 29 -13.91 -3.97 27.57
N ILE A 30 -13.16 -4.98 27.13
CA ILE A 30 -12.28 -4.91 25.95
C ILE A 30 -12.68 -6.01 24.98
N SER A 31 -13.11 -5.59 23.79
CA SER A 31 -13.30 -6.50 22.67
C SER A 31 -11.98 -6.75 21.96
N SER A 32 -11.76 -7.99 21.52
CA SER A 32 -10.71 -8.31 20.56
C SER A 32 -11.30 -8.66 19.21
N SER A 33 -10.65 -8.23 18.14
CA SER A 33 -10.90 -8.73 16.79
C SER A 33 -9.59 -9.15 16.14
N TYR A 34 -9.71 -10.03 15.15
CA TYR A 34 -8.64 -10.55 14.32
C TYR A 34 -8.94 -10.26 12.87
N ASP A 35 -7.93 -10.04 12.05
CA ASP A 35 -8.08 -9.70 10.64
C ASP A 35 -6.90 -10.21 9.82
N ILE A 36 -7.08 -10.28 8.50
CA ILE A 36 -6.01 -10.45 7.51
C ILE A 36 -5.92 -9.14 6.72
N ASP A 37 -4.90 -8.31 6.95
CA ASP A 37 -4.83 -6.95 6.34
C ASP A 37 -4.15 -6.94 4.97
N SER A 38 -3.31 -7.94 4.70
CA SER A 38 -2.65 -8.13 3.42
C SER A 38 -2.24 -9.57 3.20
N LEU A 39 -1.99 -9.91 1.93
CA LEU A 39 -1.38 -11.17 1.51
C LEU A 39 -0.33 -10.88 0.45
N CYS A 40 0.70 -11.72 0.37
CA CYS A 40 1.78 -11.64 -0.60
C CYS A 40 2.14 -13.06 -1.05
N SER A 41 2.34 -13.30 -2.34
CA SER A 41 2.77 -14.60 -2.88
C SER A 41 3.50 -14.42 -4.21
N PHE A 42 4.20 -15.47 -4.64
CA PHE A 42 4.94 -15.49 -5.91
C PHE A 42 4.42 -16.62 -6.81
N PRO A 43 3.31 -16.39 -7.54
CA PRO A 43 2.76 -17.43 -8.41
C PRO A 43 3.75 -17.85 -9.50
N THR A 44 3.74 -19.13 -9.86
CA THR A 44 4.51 -19.64 -11.01
C THR A 44 3.79 -19.39 -12.33
N SER A 45 2.48 -19.11 -12.30
CA SER A 45 1.67 -18.85 -13.49
C SER A 45 0.49 -17.94 -13.23
N LEU A 46 -0.01 -17.27 -14.29
CA LEU A 46 -1.30 -16.57 -14.26
C LEU A 46 -2.48 -17.55 -14.04
N GLY A 47 -2.28 -18.85 -14.29
CA GLY A 47 -3.24 -19.91 -13.96
C GLY A 47 -3.69 -19.92 -12.50
N VAL A 48 -2.94 -19.26 -11.61
CA VAL A 48 -3.31 -19.02 -10.21
C VAL A 48 -4.70 -18.40 -10.03
N ALA A 49 -5.19 -17.60 -10.99
CA ALA A 49 -6.48 -16.92 -10.89
C ALA A 49 -7.63 -17.78 -11.47
N ARG A 50 -8.29 -18.57 -10.62
CA ARG A 50 -9.35 -19.52 -11.02
C ARG A 50 -10.53 -18.89 -11.74
N LEU A 51 -10.82 -17.64 -11.44
CA LEU A 51 -11.97 -16.91 -11.96
C LEU A 51 -11.60 -15.88 -13.04
N GLY A 52 -10.33 -15.81 -13.42
CA GLY A 52 -9.83 -14.87 -14.41
C GLY A 52 -9.18 -13.61 -13.81
N ILE A 53 -8.69 -12.75 -14.69
CA ILE A 53 -7.99 -11.50 -14.33
C ILE A 53 -8.60 -10.33 -15.13
N GLN A 54 -8.80 -9.21 -14.46
CA GLN A 54 -9.02 -7.91 -15.12
C GLN A 54 -7.67 -7.34 -15.51
N TRP A 55 -7.23 -7.61 -16.74
CA TRP A 55 -5.92 -7.22 -17.27
C TRP A 55 -5.91 -5.73 -17.66
N TYR A 56 -4.96 -4.98 -17.11
CA TYR A 56 -4.74 -3.57 -17.43
C TYR A 56 -3.85 -3.47 -18.67
N THR A 57 -4.40 -3.11 -19.82
CA THR A 57 -3.67 -3.08 -21.10
C THR A 57 -2.54 -2.03 -21.15
N GLN A 58 -2.47 -1.14 -20.16
CA GLN A 58 -1.47 -0.10 -20.02
C GLN A 58 -0.80 -0.11 -18.65
N SER A 59 0.44 0.35 -18.60
CA SER A 59 1.16 0.52 -17.34
C SER A 59 0.60 1.71 -16.57
N HIS A 60 0.12 1.45 -15.36
CA HIS A 60 -0.35 2.48 -14.44
C HIS A 60 0.66 2.65 -13.31
N VAL A 61 1.52 3.68 -13.42
CA VAL A 61 2.57 3.98 -12.42
C VAL A 61 2.02 4.12 -10.99
N THR A 62 0.76 4.53 -10.84
CA THR A 62 0.08 4.63 -9.53
C THR A 62 -0.22 3.28 -8.88
N LEU A 63 -0.18 2.19 -9.65
CA LEU A 63 -0.37 0.82 -9.19
C LEU A 63 0.96 0.07 -9.03
N ASN A 64 2.09 0.70 -9.35
CA ASN A 64 3.39 0.08 -9.16
C ASN A 64 3.67 -0.15 -7.67
N LEU A 65 4.32 -1.26 -7.37
CA LEU A 65 4.74 -1.57 -6.02
C LEU A 65 5.95 -0.70 -5.65
N VAL A 66 5.70 0.34 -4.85
CA VAL A 66 6.70 1.32 -4.37
C VAL A 66 6.94 1.26 -2.86
N ASP A 67 6.09 0.54 -2.14
CA ASP A 67 6.18 0.39 -0.68
C ASP A 67 7.09 -0.78 -0.30
N ASN A 68 7.90 -0.60 0.74
CA ASN A 68 8.69 -1.69 1.29
C ASN A 68 7.79 -2.73 1.98
N VAL A 69 7.68 -3.91 1.37
CA VAL A 69 6.93 -5.08 1.90
C VAL A 69 7.83 -6.08 2.62
N HIS A 70 9.08 -5.74 2.90
CA HIS A 70 10.09 -6.59 3.54
C HIS A 70 10.46 -7.88 2.78
N LEU A 71 10.04 -7.98 1.52
CA LEU A 71 10.40 -9.04 0.59
C LEU A 71 11.38 -8.53 -0.47
N SER A 72 12.17 -9.46 -1.00
CA SER A 72 13.19 -9.16 -2.00
C SER A 72 13.16 -10.20 -3.11
N MET A 73 13.76 -9.84 -4.25
CA MET A 73 13.87 -10.71 -5.42
C MET A 73 15.30 -10.67 -5.97
N GLU A 74 15.70 -11.78 -6.55
CA GLU A 74 16.98 -11.92 -7.22
C GLU A 74 17.03 -11.13 -8.52
N ILE A 75 18.17 -10.48 -8.76
CA ILE A 75 18.45 -9.75 -9.98
C ILE A 75 19.52 -10.51 -10.77
N PRO A 76 19.29 -10.80 -12.07
CA PRO A 76 20.30 -11.37 -12.94
C PRO A 76 21.56 -10.51 -12.96
N GLY A 77 22.73 -11.13 -12.80
CA GLY A 77 24.00 -10.42 -12.83
C GLY A 77 24.22 -9.69 -14.15
N THR A 78 24.61 -8.41 -14.10
CA THR A 78 25.09 -7.69 -15.27
C THR A 78 26.38 -8.35 -15.75
N ARG A 79 26.47 -8.66 -17.05
CA ARG A 79 27.49 -9.47 -17.76
C ARG A 79 28.99 -9.14 -17.55
N GLU A 80 29.36 -8.26 -16.63
CA GLU A 80 30.76 -7.87 -16.36
C GLU A 80 31.25 -8.18 -14.94
N GLN A 81 30.40 -8.63 -14.02
CA GLN A 81 30.81 -9.12 -12.70
C GLN A 81 30.17 -10.47 -12.39
N ASP A 82 30.87 -11.51 -12.86
CA ASP A 82 31.10 -12.77 -12.14
C ASP A 82 29.87 -13.47 -11.52
N GLY A 83 28.81 -13.71 -12.30
CA GLY A 83 27.74 -14.65 -11.93
C GLY A 83 27.02 -14.39 -10.59
N THR A 84 27.30 -13.26 -9.93
CA THR A 84 26.78 -12.96 -8.59
C THR A 84 25.35 -12.51 -8.71
N VAL A 85 24.43 -13.40 -8.37
CA VAL A 85 23.02 -13.08 -8.16
C VAL A 85 22.94 -12.14 -6.96
N THR A 86 22.40 -10.94 -7.17
CA THR A 86 22.19 -9.98 -6.08
C THR A 86 20.71 -9.90 -5.76
N THR A 87 20.38 -9.85 -4.49
CA THR A 87 18.99 -9.73 -4.03
C THR A 87 18.66 -8.26 -3.79
N GLN A 88 17.56 -7.78 -4.37
CA GLN A 88 17.09 -6.40 -4.18
C GLN A 88 15.66 -6.37 -3.62
N PRO A 89 15.31 -5.37 -2.79
CA PRO A 89 13.95 -5.22 -2.29
C PRO A 89 12.95 -5.01 -3.43
N LEU A 90 11.75 -5.60 -3.33
CA LEU A 90 10.75 -5.54 -4.42
C LEU A 90 10.43 -4.11 -4.88
N HIS A 91 10.28 -3.18 -3.94
CA HIS A 91 9.95 -1.77 -4.20
C HIS A 91 11.03 -0.98 -4.95
N THR A 92 12.12 -1.62 -5.33
CA THR A 92 13.23 -1.04 -6.09
C THR A 92 13.33 -1.62 -7.51
N ILE A 93 12.51 -2.63 -7.83
CA ILE A 93 12.58 -3.38 -9.08
C ILE A 93 11.45 -2.91 -10.02
N PRO A 94 11.74 -2.67 -11.31
CA PRO A 94 10.71 -2.35 -12.30
C PRO A 94 9.59 -3.39 -12.32
N ASN A 95 8.36 -2.92 -12.22
CA ASN A 95 7.18 -3.77 -12.21
C ASN A 95 6.03 -3.14 -12.97
N TYR A 96 5.11 -4.00 -13.39
CA TYR A 96 3.88 -3.63 -14.05
C TYR A 96 2.73 -4.38 -13.39
N CYS A 97 1.78 -3.63 -12.84
CA CYS A 97 0.52 -4.17 -12.34
C CYS A 97 -0.27 -4.72 -13.54
N LEU A 98 -0.13 -6.02 -13.78
CA LEU A 98 -0.75 -6.71 -14.91
C LEU A 98 -2.26 -6.66 -14.78
N GLY A 99 -2.80 -6.84 -13.58
CA GLY A 99 -4.25 -6.78 -13.41
C GLY A 99 -4.74 -7.12 -12.02
N ARG A 100 -6.05 -7.15 -11.89
CA ARG A 100 -6.75 -7.54 -10.66
C ARG A 100 -7.31 -8.95 -10.78
N VAL A 101 -7.11 -9.76 -9.75
CA VAL A 101 -7.68 -11.11 -9.63
C VAL A 101 -9.19 -11.02 -9.43
N ILE A 102 -9.96 -11.78 -10.20
CA ILE A 102 -11.42 -11.84 -10.06
C ILE A 102 -11.77 -12.75 -8.88
N GLY A 103 -12.71 -12.30 -8.04
CA GLY A 103 -13.23 -13.08 -6.91
C GLY A 103 -12.37 -13.07 -5.64
N LEU A 104 -11.25 -12.33 -5.62
CA LEU A 104 -10.46 -12.10 -4.41
C LEU A 104 -10.40 -10.60 -4.07
N ALA A 105 -10.49 -10.28 -2.78
CA ALA A 105 -10.58 -8.92 -2.29
C ALA A 105 -9.33 -8.10 -2.66
N ASP A 106 -9.52 -7.02 -3.43
CA ASP A 106 -8.50 -6.05 -3.90
C ASP A 106 -7.10 -6.67 -4.13
N THR A 107 -7.07 -7.84 -4.78
CA THR A 107 -5.83 -8.58 -5.06
C THR A 107 -5.38 -8.29 -6.47
N PHE A 108 -4.10 -7.97 -6.62
CA PHE A 108 -3.48 -7.64 -7.90
C PHE A 108 -2.32 -8.59 -8.18
N ILE A 109 -2.02 -8.75 -9.46
CA ILE A 109 -0.86 -9.48 -9.96
C ILE A 109 0.05 -8.49 -10.69
N TRP A 110 1.33 -8.54 -10.34
CA TRP A 110 2.40 -7.77 -10.97
C TRP A 110 3.34 -8.71 -11.72
N ALA A 111 3.79 -8.27 -12.88
CA ALA A 111 4.97 -8.80 -13.54
C ALA A 111 6.18 -7.95 -13.15
N PHE A 112 7.21 -8.58 -12.58
CA PHE A 112 8.49 -7.95 -12.24
C PHE A 112 9.51 -8.19 -13.34
N PHE A 113 10.35 -7.17 -13.59
CA PHE A 113 11.37 -7.18 -14.64
C PHE A 113 12.76 -6.93 -14.04
N PRO A 114 13.38 -7.93 -13.36
CA PRO A 114 14.65 -7.75 -12.66
C PRO A 114 15.80 -7.28 -13.55
N ALA A 115 15.90 -7.78 -14.78
CA ALA A 115 16.95 -7.38 -15.72
C ALA A 115 16.89 -5.89 -16.14
N LEU A 116 15.76 -5.20 -15.91
CA LEU A 116 15.62 -3.75 -16.16
C LEU A 116 16.09 -2.91 -14.96
N PHE A 117 16.47 -3.51 -13.85
CA PHE A 117 16.98 -2.80 -12.68
C PHE A 117 18.30 -2.10 -13.01
N SER A 118 18.35 -0.79 -12.78
CA SER A 118 19.52 0.04 -13.11
C SER A 118 20.26 0.60 -11.89
N GLY A 119 19.77 0.39 -10.66
CA GLY A 119 20.40 0.81 -9.41
C GLY A 119 20.70 2.32 -9.24
N LYS A 120 20.29 3.17 -10.19
CA LYS A 120 20.80 4.54 -10.38
C LYS A 120 19.74 5.65 -10.32
N LEU A 121 18.49 5.36 -9.98
CA LEU A 121 17.40 6.35 -10.01
C LEU A 121 17.10 6.91 -8.62
N SER A 122 16.89 8.23 -8.52
CA SER A 122 16.76 8.95 -7.25
C SER A 122 15.34 8.95 -6.67
N ASP A 123 14.32 8.63 -7.48
CA ASP A 123 12.91 8.61 -7.09
C ASP A 123 12.31 7.18 -7.21
N PRO A 124 11.67 6.64 -6.14
CA PRO A 124 11.09 5.30 -6.14
C PRO A 124 10.07 5.04 -7.27
N TYR A 125 9.31 6.06 -7.70
CA TYR A 125 8.36 5.91 -8.80
C TYR A 125 9.10 5.68 -10.12
N SER A 126 10.06 6.54 -10.44
CA SER A 126 10.88 6.38 -11.64
C SER A 126 11.66 5.06 -11.66
N GLN A 127 12.10 4.58 -10.50
CA GLN A 127 12.86 3.35 -10.37
C GLN A 127 12.02 2.09 -10.63
N THR A 128 10.76 2.08 -10.21
CA THR A 128 9.85 0.95 -10.39
C THR A 128 9.13 0.97 -11.74
N CYS A 129 9.31 2.02 -12.55
CA CYS A 129 8.71 2.12 -13.87
C CYS A 129 9.46 1.31 -14.92
N ILE A 130 8.70 0.67 -15.81
CA ILE A 130 9.23 0.12 -17.05
C ILE A 130 9.44 1.28 -18.04
N PRO A 131 10.61 1.42 -18.67
CA PRO A 131 10.81 2.42 -19.71
C PRO A 131 9.80 2.26 -20.84
N LYS A 132 9.27 3.37 -21.37
CA LYS A 132 8.21 3.35 -22.40
C LYS A 132 8.54 2.43 -23.58
N LYS A 133 9.77 2.48 -24.10
CA LYS A 133 10.22 1.62 -25.21
C LYS A 133 10.10 0.12 -24.87
N ASN A 134 10.47 -0.26 -23.65
CA ASN A 134 10.43 -1.64 -23.18
C ASN A 134 8.99 -2.10 -22.92
N PHE A 135 8.10 -1.19 -22.50
CA PHE A 135 6.69 -1.51 -22.33
C PHE A 135 5.96 -1.68 -23.67
N VAL A 136 6.25 -0.84 -24.67
CA VAL A 136 5.73 -1.03 -26.05
C VAL A 136 6.18 -2.37 -26.60
N HIS A 137 7.49 -2.68 -26.50
CA HIS A 137 8.03 -3.96 -26.92
C HIS A 137 7.40 -5.15 -26.16
N TRP A 138 7.23 -5.02 -24.84
CA TRP A 138 6.57 -6.03 -24.01
C TRP A 138 5.13 -6.28 -24.48
N TYR A 139 4.40 -5.23 -24.82
CA TYR A 139 3.04 -5.35 -25.32
C TYR A 139 3.01 -6.02 -26.70
N GLU A 140 3.81 -5.52 -27.64
CA GLU A 140 3.70 -5.86 -29.07
C GLU A 140 4.40 -7.18 -29.45
N GLU A 141 5.51 -7.52 -28.79
CA GLU A 141 6.31 -8.71 -29.12
C GLU A 141 6.06 -9.89 -28.17
N VAL A 142 5.56 -9.62 -26.95
CA VAL A 142 5.35 -10.66 -25.92
C VAL A 142 3.86 -10.86 -25.62
N MET A 143 3.21 -9.89 -24.98
CA MET A 143 1.84 -10.06 -24.44
C MET A 143 0.79 -10.30 -25.53
N LEU A 144 0.69 -9.41 -26.52
CA LEU A 144 -0.34 -9.51 -27.54
C LEU A 144 -0.19 -10.77 -28.41
N PRO A 145 1.01 -11.09 -28.93
CA PRO A 145 1.22 -12.34 -29.66
C PRO A 145 0.94 -13.59 -28.82
N ALA A 146 1.25 -13.57 -27.51
CA ALA A 146 0.93 -14.69 -26.63
C ALA A 146 -0.59 -14.88 -26.47
N ILE A 147 -1.34 -13.80 -26.32
CA ILE A 147 -2.81 -13.85 -26.29
C ILE A 147 -3.36 -14.39 -27.61
N GLN A 148 -2.84 -13.93 -28.76
CA GLN A 148 -3.27 -14.40 -30.07
C GLN A 148 -2.96 -15.88 -30.32
N ALA A 149 -1.87 -16.40 -29.77
CA ALA A 149 -1.48 -17.80 -29.89
C ALA A 149 -2.37 -18.73 -29.05
N VAL A 150 -2.84 -18.26 -27.87
CA VAL A 150 -3.57 -19.10 -26.91
C VAL A 150 -5.09 -18.95 -27.04
N VAL A 151 -5.58 -17.78 -27.44
CA VAL A 151 -7.02 -17.50 -27.57
C VAL A 151 -7.47 -17.76 -29.00
N ASP A 152 -7.93 -18.98 -29.27
CA ASP A 152 -8.52 -19.38 -30.56
C ASP A 152 -10.03 -19.03 -30.62
N ASP A 153 -10.39 -17.77 -30.33
CA ASP A 153 -11.76 -17.28 -30.46
C ASP A 153 -11.77 -15.81 -30.89
N ASN A 154 -12.16 -15.58 -32.14
CA ASN A 154 -12.26 -14.24 -32.72
C ASN A 154 -13.27 -13.33 -31.98
N ASN A 155 -14.31 -13.91 -31.36
CA ASN A 155 -15.27 -13.14 -30.56
C ASN A 155 -14.66 -12.61 -29.28
N ILE A 156 -13.60 -13.23 -28.77
CA ILE A 156 -12.83 -12.74 -27.63
C ILE A 156 -11.76 -11.78 -28.13
N LEU A 157 -11.01 -12.16 -29.17
CA LEU A 157 -9.89 -11.37 -29.70
C LEU A 157 -10.30 -9.99 -30.21
N GLN A 158 -11.54 -9.78 -30.64
CA GLN A 158 -12.03 -8.45 -31.06
C GLN A 158 -12.01 -7.41 -29.93
N TYR A 159 -12.05 -7.83 -28.66
CA TYR A 159 -11.98 -6.95 -27.50
C TYR A 159 -10.55 -6.67 -27.01
N ILE A 160 -9.55 -7.30 -27.64
CA ILE A 160 -8.14 -7.11 -27.31
C ILE A 160 -7.55 -6.02 -28.20
N PRO A 161 -7.00 -4.91 -27.64
CA PRO A 161 -6.39 -3.86 -28.44
C PRO A 161 -5.22 -4.39 -29.28
N LYS A 162 -5.28 -4.16 -30.59
CA LYS A 162 -4.36 -4.77 -31.56
C LYS A 162 -2.96 -4.15 -31.59
N THR A 163 -2.77 -3.01 -30.95
CA THR A 163 -1.45 -2.37 -30.80
C THR A 163 -1.39 -1.66 -29.46
N HIS A 164 -0.17 -1.35 -29.01
CA HIS A 164 0.01 -0.53 -27.81
C HIS A 164 -0.63 0.86 -27.98
N ALA A 165 -0.58 1.43 -29.20
CA ALA A 165 -1.17 2.74 -29.49
C ALA A 165 -2.69 2.77 -29.29
N ILE A 166 -3.41 1.73 -29.74
CA ILE A 166 -4.85 1.59 -29.51
C ILE A 166 -5.13 1.44 -28.01
N ALA A 167 -4.41 0.55 -27.31
CA ALA A 167 -4.55 0.37 -25.87
C ALA A 167 -4.34 1.69 -25.09
N SER A 168 -3.40 2.53 -25.53
CA SER A 168 -3.13 3.83 -24.91
C SER A 168 -4.25 4.84 -25.18
N SER A 169 -4.85 4.81 -26.37
CA SER A 169 -5.99 5.65 -26.73
C SER A 169 -7.22 5.27 -25.92
N ASP A 170 -7.55 3.97 -25.84
CA ASP A 170 -8.71 3.46 -25.09
C ASP A 170 -8.64 3.81 -23.61
N CYS A 171 -7.45 3.73 -23.01
CA CYS A 171 -7.21 4.14 -21.63
C CYS A 171 -7.47 5.64 -21.38
N SER A 172 -7.40 6.47 -22.41
CA SER A 172 -7.58 7.92 -22.33
C SER A 172 -9.03 8.36 -22.56
N ALA A 173 -9.84 7.55 -23.25
CA ALA A 173 -11.23 7.85 -23.57
C ALA A 173 -12.11 8.21 -22.35
N PRO A 174 -12.00 7.55 -21.16
CA PRO A 174 -12.74 8.00 -19.99
C PRO A 174 -12.37 9.41 -19.51
N ARG A 175 -11.12 9.83 -19.73
CA ARG A 175 -10.66 11.19 -19.40
C ARG A 175 -11.18 12.20 -20.41
N GLU A 176 -11.26 11.82 -21.68
CA GLU A 176 -11.86 12.64 -22.74
C GLU A 176 -13.35 12.87 -22.48
N ALA A 177 -14.10 11.82 -22.11
CA ALA A 177 -15.51 11.95 -21.76
C ALA A 177 -15.75 12.88 -20.55
N LEU A 178 -14.90 12.77 -19.51
CA LEU A 178 -14.97 13.67 -18.36
C LEU A 178 -14.58 15.11 -18.72
N ALA A 179 -13.60 15.30 -19.60
CA ALA A 179 -13.21 16.63 -20.08
C ALA A 179 -14.31 17.24 -20.95
N ALA A 180 -14.96 16.46 -21.82
CA ALA A 180 -16.07 16.91 -22.63
C ALA A 180 -17.28 17.30 -21.77
N LEU A 181 -17.57 16.55 -20.71
CA LEU A 181 -18.61 16.93 -19.74
C LEU A 181 -18.26 18.24 -19.02
N ALA A 182 -17.01 18.44 -18.60
CA ALA A 182 -16.58 19.68 -17.96
C ALA A 182 -16.68 20.88 -18.90
N VAL A 183 -16.34 20.71 -20.19
CA VAL A 183 -16.50 21.77 -21.20
C VAL A 183 -17.98 22.07 -21.44
N ALA A 184 -18.84 21.05 -21.50
CA ALA A 184 -20.29 21.25 -21.64
C ALA A 184 -20.90 21.96 -20.42
N GLU A 185 -20.44 21.64 -19.19
CA GLU A 185 -20.84 22.34 -17.97
C GLU A 185 -20.36 23.80 -17.94
N GLU A 186 -19.17 24.09 -18.47
CA GLU A 186 -18.65 25.46 -18.63
C GLU A 186 -19.44 26.23 -19.71
N GLU A 187 -19.73 25.62 -20.86
CA GLU A 187 -20.56 26.23 -21.93
C GLU A 187 -22.02 26.49 -21.49
N GLU A 188 -22.62 25.59 -20.69
CA GLU A 188 -23.93 25.82 -20.08
C GLU A 188 -23.90 26.97 -19.08
N ALA A 189 -22.85 27.05 -18.24
CA ALA A 189 -22.69 28.16 -17.30
C ALA A 189 -22.46 29.51 -18.00
N ASP A 190 -21.70 29.53 -19.10
CA ASP A 190 -21.47 30.72 -19.90
C ASP A 190 -22.75 31.17 -20.64
N MET A 191 -23.57 30.23 -21.14
CA MET A 191 -24.90 30.53 -21.71
C MET A 191 -25.89 31.03 -20.65
N GLU A 192 -25.88 30.47 -19.43
CA GLU A 192 -26.69 30.97 -18.33
C GLU A 192 -26.24 32.38 -17.89
N GLU A 193 -24.94 32.68 -17.91
CA GLU A 193 -24.41 34.03 -17.61
C GLU A 193 -24.76 35.06 -18.72
N GLU A 194 -24.79 34.66 -19.99
CA GLU A 194 -25.29 35.50 -21.09
C GLU A 194 -26.82 35.74 -21.02
N LEU A 195 -27.62 34.76 -20.56
CA LEU A 195 -29.06 34.93 -20.37
C LEU A 195 -29.42 35.75 -19.12
N ASP A 196 -28.68 35.61 -18.01
CA ASP A 196 -28.91 36.36 -16.76
C ASP A 196 -28.45 37.83 -16.85
N GLY A 197 -27.73 38.21 -17.92
CA GLY A 197 -27.43 39.61 -18.26
C GLY A 197 -28.67 40.48 -18.57
N PHE A 198 -29.86 39.87 -18.73
CA PHE A 198 -31.09 40.59 -19.08
C PHE A 198 -32.18 40.59 -17.99
N THR A 199 -32.07 39.76 -16.95
CA THR A 199 -33.05 39.75 -15.85
C THR A 199 -32.38 39.64 -14.50
N GLY A 200 -32.32 40.76 -13.79
CA GLY A 200 -31.83 40.80 -12.42
C GLY A 200 -32.62 39.88 -11.48
N ALA A 201 -31.84 39.13 -10.69
CA ALA A 201 -32.18 38.41 -9.47
C ALA A 201 -32.73 36.98 -9.59
N LYS A 202 -31.89 36.00 -9.21
CA LYS A 202 -32.26 34.99 -8.19
C LYS A 202 -31.06 34.30 -7.52
N ARG A 203 -31.39 33.67 -6.40
CA ARG A 203 -30.52 33.18 -5.31
C ARG A 203 -29.66 32.00 -5.74
N ARG A 204 -28.38 32.02 -5.34
CA ARG A 204 -27.47 30.87 -5.32
C ARG A 204 -27.97 29.79 -4.36
N ASP A 205 -28.61 28.76 -4.89
CA ASP A 205 -28.56 27.44 -4.25
C ASP A 205 -27.25 26.76 -4.68
N GLY A 206 -26.49 26.28 -3.69
CA GLY A 206 -25.12 25.81 -3.87
C GLY A 206 -25.01 24.61 -4.80
N PRO A 207 -23.85 24.42 -5.47
CA PRO A 207 -23.67 23.37 -6.45
C PRO A 207 -23.89 22.01 -5.79
N ALA A 208 -24.82 21.24 -6.38
CA ALA A 208 -25.03 19.84 -6.05
C ALA A 208 -23.70 19.10 -6.15
N ALA A 209 -23.39 18.32 -5.12
CA ALA A 209 -22.14 17.62 -4.98
C ALA A 209 -21.83 16.75 -6.21
N GLN A 210 -20.73 17.06 -6.90
CA GLN A 210 -20.19 16.19 -7.94
C GLN A 210 -19.94 14.78 -7.35
N PRO A 211 -20.45 13.71 -7.98
CA PRO A 211 -20.13 12.36 -7.58
C PRO A 211 -18.63 12.11 -7.80
N GLY A 212 -17.95 11.72 -6.72
CA GLY A 212 -16.50 11.58 -6.68
C GLY A 212 -15.95 10.75 -7.84
N SER A 213 -15.01 11.34 -8.58
CA SER A 213 -14.25 10.71 -9.66
C SER A 213 -13.49 9.47 -9.15
N ARG A 214 -14.14 8.30 -9.21
CA ARG A 214 -13.44 7.01 -9.16
C ARG A 214 -12.69 6.89 -10.49
N ARG A 215 -11.37 7.03 -10.47
CA ARG A 215 -10.50 6.66 -11.59
C ARG A 215 -10.75 5.20 -11.95
N LYS A 216 -11.55 4.92 -12.97
CA LYS A 216 -11.72 3.58 -13.53
C LYS A 216 -10.50 3.32 -14.42
N HIS A 217 -9.63 2.42 -14.00
CA HIS A 217 -8.57 1.90 -14.87
C HIS A 217 -9.25 1.07 -15.97
N PHE A 218 -8.84 1.28 -17.22
CA PHE A 218 -9.35 0.49 -18.33
C PHE A 218 -8.75 -0.92 -18.25
N TYR A 219 -9.60 -1.94 -18.43
CA TYR A 219 -9.16 -3.33 -18.37
C TYR A 219 -9.92 -4.18 -19.39
N VAL A 220 -9.31 -5.30 -19.77
CA VAL A 220 -9.95 -6.39 -20.51
C VAL A 220 -9.97 -7.63 -19.62
N THR A 221 -11.05 -8.41 -19.67
CA THR A 221 -11.15 -9.63 -18.87
C THR A 221 -10.46 -10.79 -19.59
N LEU A 222 -9.41 -11.33 -18.98
CA LEU A 222 -8.78 -12.59 -19.40
C LEU A 222 -9.38 -13.74 -18.61
N GLN A 223 -9.93 -14.72 -19.34
CA GLN A 223 -10.69 -15.82 -18.78
C GLN A 223 -9.75 -16.92 -18.26
N SER A 224 -10.10 -17.55 -17.14
CA SER A 224 -9.23 -18.50 -16.42
C SER A 224 -8.73 -19.64 -17.29
N ARG A 225 -9.57 -20.16 -18.20
CA ARG A 225 -9.21 -21.29 -19.09
C ARG A 225 -7.98 -21.03 -19.98
N TYR A 226 -7.61 -19.77 -20.21
CA TYR A 226 -6.45 -19.42 -21.03
C TYR A 226 -5.22 -19.03 -20.21
N LEU A 227 -5.36 -18.74 -18.91
CA LEU A 227 -4.32 -18.05 -18.14
C LEU A 227 -3.04 -18.87 -17.96
N ALA A 228 -3.16 -20.18 -17.72
CA ALA A 228 -1.99 -21.05 -17.55
C ALA A 228 -1.15 -21.10 -18.85
N ALA A 229 -1.80 -21.45 -19.97
CA ALA A 229 -1.16 -21.50 -21.28
C ALA A 229 -0.64 -20.13 -21.74
N LEU A 230 -1.36 -19.05 -21.44
CA LEU A 230 -0.94 -17.68 -21.73
C LEU A 230 0.38 -17.36 -21.04
N TRP A 231 0.55 -17.74 -19.77
CA TRP A 231 1.78 -17.47 -19.06
C TRP A 231 2.98 -18.27 -19.60
N GLU A 232 2.78 -19.52 -19.99
CA GLU A 232 3.81 -20.32 -20.66
C GLU A 232 4.27 -19.67 -21.97
N GLU A 233 3.32 -19.20 -22.78
CA GLU A 233 3.61 -18.52 -24.04
C GLU A 233 4.30 -17.16 -23.82
N ILE A 234 3.89 -16.39 -22.80
CA ILE A 234 4.56 -15.17 -22.37
C ILE A 234 6.01 -15.47 -21.97
N HIS A 235 6.26 -16.50 -21.17
CA HIS A 235 7.60 -16.88 -20.75
C HIS A 235 8.47 -17.31 -21.91
N SER A 236 7.95 -18.15 -22.81
CA SER A 236 8.64 -18.62 -24.01
C SER A 236 9.10 -17.45 -24.88
N ARG A 237 8.21 -16.49 -25.14
CA ARG A 237 8.52 -15.28 -25.91
C ARG A 237 9.49 -14.36 -25.18
N ALA A 238 9.27 -14.12 -23.88
CA ALA A 238 10.13 -13.26 -23.08
C ALA A 238 11.56 -13.80 -22.97
N ALA A 239 11.74 -15.13 -22.96
CA ALA A 239 13.06 -15.77 -22.88
C ALA A 239 13.98 -15.46 -24.06
N LEU A 240 13.43 -15.02 -25.19
CA LEU A 240 14.21 -14.58 -26.37
C LEU A 240 14.92 -13.24 -26.14
N TRP A 241 14.54 -12.50 -25.09
CA TRP A 241 14.95 -11.12 -24.87
C TRP A 241 15.69 -10.99 -23.53
N PRO A 242 17.00 -10.67 -23.54
CA PRO A 242 17.79 -10.54 -22.31
C PRO A 242 17.25 -9.54 -21.30
N GLU A 243 16.55 -8.48 -21.75
CA GLU A 243 15.92 -7.48 -20.88
C GLU A 243 14.75 -8.02 -20.04
N TYR A 244 14.24 -9.21 -20.34
CA TYR A 244 13.18 -9.88 -19.59
C TYR A 244 13.70 -11.08 -18.79
N ALA A 245 15.02 -11.26 -18.70
CA ALA A 245 15.62 -12.29 -17.86
C ALA A 245 15.18 -12.12 -16.39
N GLY A 246 14.80 -13.25 -15.78
CA GLY A 246 14.28 -13.28 -14.41
C GLY A 246 12.85 -12.78 -14.25
N LEU A 247 12.07 -12.63 -15.34
CA LEU A 247 10.64 -12.32 -15.29
C LEU A 247 9.93 -13.19 -14.24
N ARG A 248 9.21 -12.53 -13.32
CA ARG A 248 8.53 -13.23 -12.22
C ARG A 248 7.22 -12.57 -11.87
N LEU A 249 6.23 -13.38 -11.48
CA LEU A 249 4.97 -12.87 -10.95
C LEU A 249 5.07 -12.61 -9.45
N TYR A 250 4.28 -11.64 -9.01
CA TYR A 250 4.00 -11.35 -7.62
C TYR A 250 2.53 -11.05 -7.49
N MET A 251 1.86 -11.68 -6.53
CA MET A 251 0.45 -11.46 -6.24
C MET A 251 0.29 -10.93 -4.82
N ALA A 252 -0.44 -9.84 -4.66
CA ALA A 252 -0.66 -9.26 -3.34
C ALA A 252 -2.00 -8.52 -3.22
N ALA A 253 -2.50 -8.48 -1.99
CA ALA A 253 -3.64 -7.68 -1.58
C ALA A 253 -3.24 -6.80 -0.39
N LYS A 254 -3.80 -5.61 -0.29
CA LYS A 254 -3.59 -4.68 0.83
C LYS A 254 -4.89 -3.97 1.16
N ASN A 255 -5.05 -3.58 2.42
CA ASN A 255 -6.25 -2.93 2.96
C ASN A 255 -7.46 -3.88 3.06
N THR A 256 -7.22 -5.16 3.26
CA THR A 256 -8.27 -6.18 3.39
C THR A 256 -8.73 -6.40 4.83
N LYS A 257 -8.18 -5.64 5.80
CA LYS A 257 -8.50 -5.77 7.22
C LYS A 257 -10.00 -5.83 7.51
N LEU A 258 -10.80 -4.94 6.93
CA LEU A 258 -12.25 -4.92 7.18
C LEU A 258 -12.99 -6.05 6.47
N THR A 259 -12.43 -6.61 5.40
CA THR A 259 -13.02 -7.73 4.66
C THR A 259 -13.09 -8.98 5.53
N TRP A 260 -11.99 -9.30 6.22
CA TRP A 260 -11.85 -10.54 6.99
C TRP A 260 -11.78 -10.31 8.50
N MET A 261 -12.19 -9.13 9.00
CA MET A 261 -12.21 -8.86 10.43
C MET A 261 -13.27 -9.72 11.12
N ARG A 262 -12.87 -10.52 12.11
CA ARG A 262 -13.77 -11.35 12.92
C ARG A 262 -13.43 -11.32 14.41
N PRO A 263 -14.35 -11.72 15.31
CA PRO A 263 -14.08 -11.72 16.75
C PRO A 263 -12.99 -12.71 17.18
N THR A 264 -12.81 -13.81 16.46
CA THR A 264 -11.80 -14.84 16.74
C THR A 264 -10.85 -15.04 15.57
N PHE A 265 -9.66 -15.56 15.85
CA PHE A 265 -8.66 -15.85 14.82
C PHE A 265 -9.14 -16.94 13.86
N GLU A 266 -9.73 -18.00 14.40
CA GLU A 266 -10.19 -19.17 13.63
C GLU A 266 -11.28 -18.77 12.63
N SER A 267 -12.18 -17.87 13.02
CA SER A 267 -13.24 -17.40 12.11
C SER A 267 -12.72 -16.44 11.04
N ALA A 268 -11.76 -15.56 11.37
CA ALA A 268 -11.09 -14.71 10.38
C ALA A 268 -10.34 -15.56 9.35
N LEU A 269 -9.59 -16.57 9.82
CA LEU A 269 -8.82 -17.46 8.97
C LEU A 269 -9.72 -18.34 8.09
N ALA A 270 -10.78 -18.93 8.64
CA ALA A 270 -11.69 -19.77 7.89
C ALA A 270 -12.40 -19.00 6.75
N GLU A 271 -12.81 -17.75 6.99
CA GLU A 271 -13.40 -16.94 5.94
C GLU A 271 -12.37 -16.52 4.88
N TRP A 272 -11.16 -16.13 5.31
CA TRP A 272 -10.07 -15.85 4.38
C TRP A 272 -9.77 -17.06 3.49
N GLN A 273 -9.62 -18.25 4.08
CA GLN A 273 -9.40 -19.51 3.36
C GLN A 273 -10.54 -19.83 2.39
N HIS A 274 -11.79 -19.57 2.76
CA HIS A 274 -12.92 -19.78 1.87
C HIS A 274 -12.82 -18.92 0.59
N HIS A 275 -12.49 -17.63 0.73
CA HIS A 275 -12.29 -16.74 -0.41
C HIS A 275 -11.03 -17.10 -1.21
N TRP A 276 -9.94 -17.43 -0.53
CA TRP A 276 -8.69 -17.90 -1.13
C TRP A 276 -8.92 -19.12 -2.01
N ASN A 277 -9.47 -20.20 -1.45
CA ASN A 277 -9.73 -21.45 -2.17
C ASN A 277 -10.68 -21.28 -3.36
N SER A 278 -11.58 -20.30 -3.30
CA SER A 278 -12.55 -20.02 -4.37
C SER A 278 -11.91 -19.30 -5.56
N ALA A 279 -10.92 -18.43 -5.33
CA ALA A 279 -10.34 -17.58 -6.35
C ALA A 279 -8.92 -18.00 -6.79
N VAL A 280 -8.23 -18.79 -5.97
CA VAL A 280 -6.81 -19.11 -6.13
C VAL A 280 -6.61 -20.61 -6.38
N ASP A 281 -5.82 -20.93 -7.39
CA ASP A 281 -5.37 -22.28 -7.69
C ASP A 281 -3.98 -22.49 -7.07
N GLU A 282 -3.95 -23.29 -6.00
CA GLU A 282 -2.74 -23.56 -5.22
C GLU A 282 -1.69 -24.36 -6.01
N ALA A 283 -2.05 -24.99 -7.14
CA ALA A 283 -1.09 -25.66 -8.01
C ALA A 283 0.00 -24.71 -8.56
N TYR A 284 -0.28 -23.41 -8.59
CA TYR A 284 0.63 -22.38 -9.07
C TYR A 284 1.24 -21.53 -7.95
N ILE A 285 1.08 -21.94 -6.70
CA ILE A 285 1.60 -21.23 -5.54
C ILE A 285 2.52 -22.15 -4.75
N ASP A 286 3.64 -21.59 -4.31
CA ASP A 286 4.48 -22.22 -3.31
C ASP A 286 4.09 -21.67 -1.92
N PRO A 287 3.59 -22.54 -1.01
CA PRO A 287 3.23 -22.16 0.35
C PRO A 287 4.40 -21.55 1.14
N ASP A 288 5.65 -21.95 0.87
CA ASP A 288 6.83 -21.49 1.62
C ASP A 288 7.20 -20.02 1.30
N VAL A 289 6.64 -19.47 0.22
CA VAL A 289 6.79 -18.08 -0.20
C VAL A 289 5.46 -17.35 -0.32
N THR A 290 4.45 -17.82 0.42
CA THR A 290 3.15 -17.18 0.57
C THR A 290 2.96 -16.69 1.99
N TYR A 291 2.67 -15.40 2.12
CA TYR A 291 2.61 -14.71 3.40
C TYR A 291 1.27 -14.01 3.60
N ILE A 292 0.78 -13.97 4.83
CA ILE A 292 -0.42 -13.23 5.25
C ILE A 292 -0.12 -12.33 6.45
N ASP A 293 -0.63 -11.10 6.45
CA ASP A 293 -0.52 -10.18 7.59
C ASP A 293 -1.70 -10.37 8.54
N ILE A 294 -1.46 -11.10 9.62
CA ILE A 294 -2.44 -11.42 10.66
C ILE A 294 -2.46 -10.29 11.69
N GLY A 295 -3.59 -9.59 11.74
CA GLY A 295 -3.86 -8.53 12.69
C GLY A 295 -4.65 -9.04 13.91
N ARG A 296 -4.34 -8.50 15.09
CA ARG A 296 -5.19 -8.51 16.29
C ARG A 296 -5.39 -7.10 16.78
N GLN A 297 -6.63 -6.72 17.02
CA GLN A 297 -6.99 -5.41 17.54
C GLN A 297 -7.72 -5.54 18.88
N MET A 298 -7.30 -4.74 19.86
CA MET A 298 -7.98 -4.59 21.15
C MET A 298 -8.71 -3.26 21.20
N THR A 299 -10.03 -3.28 21.34
CA THR A 299 -10.88 -2.09 21.31
C THR A 299 -11.72 -1.99 22.58
N PRO A 300 -11.71 -0.84 23.29
CA PRO A 300 -12.62 -0.59 24.40
C PRO A 300 -14.08 -0.76 23.98
N ALA A 301 -14.90 -1.36 24.85
CA ALA A 301 -16.33 -1.49 24.62
C ALA A 301 -17.08 -0.14 24.68
N ASP A 302 -16.57 0.82 25.47
CA ASP A 302 -17.20 2.13 25.67
C ASP A 302 -16.82 3.11 24.52
N THR A 303 -17.74 3.39 23.60
CA THR A 303 -17.51 4.26 22.40
C THR A 303 -18.05 5.69 22.52
N GLY A 304 -18.64 6.06 23.66
CA GLY A 304 -19.19 7.41 23.91
C GLY A 304 -18.12 8.50 24.14
N PRO A 305 -18.50 9.77 24.35
CA PRO A 305 -17.57 10.90 24.56
C PRO A 305 -16.63 10.75 25.77
N HIS A 306 -17.00 9.92 26.75
CA HIS A 306 -16.17 9.52 27.89
C HIS A 306 -15.55 8.12 27.73
N GLY A 307 -15.48 7.63 26.49
CA GLY A 307 -14.90 6.35 26.14
C GLY A 307 -13.44 6.24 26.58
N ARG A 308 -13.00 5.00 26.77
CA ARG A 308 -11.61 4.73 27.17
C ARG A 308 -10.72 4.71 25.94
N VAL A 309 -9.43 4.94 26.15
CA VAL A 309 -8.39 4.78 25.12
C VAL A 309 -7.36 3.78 25.59
N LEU A 310 -6.85 2.98 24.64
CA LEU A 310 -5.75 2.08 24.87
C LEU A 310 -4.49 2.66 24.23
N ILE A 311 -3.46 3.00 25.02
CA ILE A 311 -2.13 3.46 24.55
C ILE A 311 -0.93 2.60 25.07
N TRP A 312 -0.09 2.10 24.15
CA TRP A 312 1.03 1.20 24.39
C TRP A 312 2.08 1.99 25.15
N ARG A 313 2.17 1.73 26.45
CA ARG A 313 3.17 2.39 27.28
C ARG A 313 4.56 1.92 26.90
N ARG A 314 5.50 2.86 26.90
CA ARG A 314 6.93 2.62 26.66
C ARG A 314 7.47 1.46 27.50
N CYS A 315 7.15 1.45 28.81
CA CYS A 315 7.61 0.41 29.72
C CYS A 315 7.06 -0.99 29.39
N CYS A 316 5.80 -1.10 28.96
CA CYS A 316 5.17 -2.35 28.55
C CYS A 316 5.86 -2.92 27.30
N MET A 317 6.09 -2.05 26.31
CA MET A 317 6.79 -2.41 25.09
C MET A 317 8.25 -2.79 25.36
N ASP A 318 8.92 -2.18 26.34
CA ASP A 318 10.30 -2.54 26.71
C ASP A 318 10.36 -3.91 27.39
N ARG A 319 9.33 -4.25 28.17
CA ARG A 319 9.17 -5.58 28.74
C ARG A 319 8.91 -6.62 27.66
N LEU A 320 8.03 -6.33 26.70
CA LEU A 320 7.74 -7.21 25.57
C LEU A 320 9.00 -7.48 24.74
N TRP A 321 9.74 -6.43 24.37
CA TRP A 321 11.00 -6.55 23.65
C TRP A 321 12.01 -7.46 24.37
N ARG A 322 12.25 -7.22 25.67
CA ARG A 322 13.20 -8.03 26.45
C ARG A 322 12.82 -9.51 26.45
N ARG A 323 11.52 -9.81 26.62
CA ARG A 323 10.99 -11.18 26.57
C ARG A 323 11.18 -11.81 25.19
N ARG A 324 10.82 -11.08 24.11
CA ARG A 324 10.95 -11.57 22.75
C ARG A 324 12.40 -11.82 22.36
N LEU A 325 13.31 -10.90 22.71
CA LEU A 325 14.75 -11.05 22.47
C LEU A 325 15.35 -12.23 23.24
N GLN A 326 14.96 -12.43 24.49
CA GLN A 326 15.42 -13.58 25.28
C GLN A 326 14.95 -14.90 24.66
N TRP A 327 13.65 -14.99 24.32
CA TRP A 327 13.08 -16.17 23.66
C TRP A 327 13.78 -16.45 22.32
N SER A 328 13.93 -15.42 21.48
CA SER A 328 14.59 -15.51 20.17
C SER A 328 16.02 -16.03 20.28
N ARG A 329 16.80 -15.53 21.24
CA ARG A 329 18.16 -16.02 21.53
C ARG A 329 18.21 -17.47 22.01
N ILE A 330 17.16 -17.97 22.64
CA ILE A 330 17.08 -19.39 23.05
C ILE A 330 16.79 -20.24 21.81
N GLN A 331 15.77 -19.90 21.03
CA GLN A 331 15.39 -20.65 19.84
C GLN A 331 16.54 -20.73 18.82
N ASN A 332 17.16 -19.60 18.50
CA ASN A 332 18.28 -19.57 17.55
C ASN A 332 19.50 -20.37 18.07
N ARG A 333 19.75 -20.43 19.39
CA ARG A 333 20.82 -21.28 19.94
C ARG A 333 20.50 -22.76 19.87
N LEU A 334 19.24 -23.15 20.05
CA LEU A 334 18.81 -24.54 19.90
C LEU A 334 18.92 -24.96 18.44
N TYR A 335 18.47 -24.10 17.53
CA TYR A 335 18.55 -24.32 16.10
C TYR A 335 19.99 -24.43 15.58
N HIS A 336 20.86 -23.49 15.95
CA HIS A 336 22.28 -23.57 15.56
C HIS A 336 23.00 -24.75 16.20
N ARG A 337 22.60 -25.22 17.39
CA ARG A 337 23.18 -26.46 17.96
C ARG A 337 22.86 -27.70 17.11
N GLU A 338 21.75 -27.70 16.37
CA GLU A 338 21.42 -28.75 15.39
C GLU A 338 22.18 -28.57 14.07
N GLU A 339 22.43 -27.34 13.62
CA GLU A 339 23.20 -27.05 12.38
C GLU A 339 24.73 -27.13 12.57
N ASP A 340 25.26 -26.69 13.71
CA ASP A 340 26.70 -26.63 14.05
C ASP A 340 27.30 -28.02 14.33
N ALA A 341 26.49 -29.09 14.34
CA ALA A 341 27.00 -30.46 14.23
C ALA A 341 27.76 -30.71 12.91
N CYS A 342 27.71 -29.77 11.95
CA CYS A 342 28.39 -29.88 10.66
C CYS A 342 29.39 -28.77 10.29
N LYS A 343 29.61 -27.66 11.02
CA LYS A 343 30.64 -26.65 10.64
C LYS A 343 31.31 -25.90 11.80
N ASP A 344 32.58 -25.58 11.54
CA ASP A 344 33.63 -25.12 12.45
C ASP A 344 33.56 -23.62 12.82
N GLU A 345 34.13 -23.32 13.99
CA GLU A 345 34.01 -22.03 14.68
C GLU A 345 34.75 -20.86 14.01
N SER A 346 34.02 -19.78 13.74
CA SER A 346 34.63 -18.45 13.59
C SER A 346 34.04 -17.51 14.65
N GLY A 347 34.88 -17.11 15.61
CA GLY A 347 34.54 -16.33 16.82
C GLY A 347 34.12 -14.87 16.60
N LYS A 348 33.38 -14.56 15.53
CA LYS A 348 32.76 -13.24 15.35
C LYS A 348 31.49 -13.15 16.19
N ARG A 349 31.32 -12.06 16.94
CA ARG A 349 30.07 -11.75 17.66
C ARG A 349 28.91 -11.78 16.67
N GLN A 350 28.05 -12.80 16.77
CA GLN A 350 26.83 -12.88 15.96
C GLN A 350 25.93 -11.68 16.27
N ALA A 351 25.41 -11.06 15.21
CA ALA A 351 24.38 -10.04 15.32
C ALA A 351 23.15 -10.61 16.04
N PRO A 352 22.36 -9.79 16.76
CA PRO A 352 21.15 -10.29 17.40
C PRO A 352 20.18 -10.87 16.35
N PRO A 353 19.50 -11.99 16.65
CA PRO A 353 18.60 -12.67 15.71
C PRO A 353 17.38 -11.83 15.32
N ILE A 354 17.06 -10.81 16.11
CA ILE A 354 15.98 -9.86 15.85
C ILE A 354 16.45 -8.43 16.13
N ARG A 355 15.89 -7.48 15.39
CA ARG A 355 16.10 -6.04 15.56
C ARG A 355 14.80 -5.36 15.99
N ARG A 356 14.93 -4.29 16.77
CA ARG A 356 13.82 -3.42 17.18
C ARG A 356 13.93 -2.05 16.52
N THR A 357 12.81 -1.57 16.01
CA THR A 357 12.60 -0.16 15.66
C THR A 357 11.44 0.38 16.49
N THR A 358 11.58 1.57 17.06
CA THR A 358 10.56 2.20 17.91
C THR A 358 10.15 3.55 17.35
N TYR A 359 8.86 3.87 17.44
CA TYR A 359 8.31 5.12 16.94
C TYR A 359 7.57 5.84 18.09
N PRO A 360 7.94 7.09 18.43
CA PRO A 360 7.17 7.88 19.39
C PRO A 360 5.74 8.06 18.89
N PHE A 361 4.75 7.86 19.76
CA PHE A 361 3.34 8.02 19.38
C PHE A 361 2.83 9.41 19.81
N VAL A 362 2.27 10.18 18.86
CA VAL A 362 1.72 11.55 19.07
C VAL A 362 2.61 12.46 19.94
N THR A 363 3.93 12.40 19.75
CA THR A 363 4.93 13.19 20.52
C THR A 363 4.90 12.97 22.04
N LEU A 364 4.22 11.92 22.52
CA LEU A 364 4.17 11.57 23.93
C LEU A 364 5.42 10.77 24.32
N ARG A 365 6.11 11.22 25.38
CA ARG A 365 7.30 10.54 25.92
C ARG A 365 7.04 9.09 26.34
N ASP A 366 5.85 8.83 26.87
CA ASP A 366 5.53 7.58 27.58
C ASP A 366 4.73 6.58 26.73
N ALA A 367 4.42 6.93 25.47
CA ALA A 367 3.70 6.09 24.51
C ALA A 367 4.56 5.80 23.27
N ARG A 368 4.49 4.58 22.74
CA ARG A 368 5.24 4.23 21.53
C ARG A 368 4.66 3.07 20.74
N ASP A 369 5.02 3.04 19.48
CA ASP A 369 4.89 1.89 18.59
C ASP A 369 6.24 1.18 18.46
N MET A 370 6.21 -0.08 18.02
CA MET A 370 7.40 -0.92 17.87
C MET A 370 7.23 -1.90 16.72
N THR A 371 8.24 -1.98 15.85
CA THR A 371 8.41 -3.05 14.89
C THR A 371 9.58 -3.93 15.32
N ILE A 372 9.40 -5.24 15.25
CA ILE A 372 10.44 -6.25 15.43
C ILE A 372 10.64 -6.94 14.08
N THR A 373 11.87 -6.89 13.55
CA THR A 373 12.24 -7.56 12.30
C THR A 373 13.33 -8.59 12.58
N PRO A 374 13.16 -9.86 12.17
CA PRO A 374 14.20 -10.86 12.28
C PRO A 374 15.37 -10.59 11.33
N SER A 375 16.52 -11.19 11.62
CA SER A 375 17.67 -11.22 10.69
C SER A 375 17.48 -12.30 9.63
N SER A 376 18.20 -12.18 8.51
CA SER A 376 18.11 -13.10 7.38
C SER A 376 18.41 -14.57 7.73
N SER A 377 19.26 -14.81 8.74
CA SER A 377 19.64 -16.15 9.20
C SER A 377 18.86 -16.61 10.44
N SER A 378 17.87 -15.85 10.89
CA SER A 378 17.16 -16.17 12.13
C SER A 378 16.20 -17.35 11.96
N TRP A 379 16.03 -18.10 13.05
CA TRP A 379 15.02 -19.14 13.17
C TRP A 379 13.62 -18.60 12.83
N GLU A 380 13.30 -17.39 13.27
CA GLU A 380 12.01 -16.75 13.00
C GLU A 380 11.72 -16.63 11.51
N LEU A 381 12.64 -16.05 10.72
CA LEU A 381 12.43 -15.86 9.30
C LEU A 381 12.36 -17.19 8.56
N ARG A 382 13.20 -18.17 8.95
CA ARG A 382 13.18 -19.52 8.38
C ARG A 382 11.91 -20.30 8.68
N ASN A 383 11.16 -19.90 9.71
CA ASN A 383 9.85 -20.47 10.06
C ASN A 383 8.70 -19.52 9.67
N GLY A 384 8.89 -18.70 8.63
CA GLY A 384 7.85 -17.88 8.02
C GLY A 384 7.67 -16.48 8.61
N LEU A 385 8.19 -16.18 9.82
CA LEU A 385 7.95 -14.88 10.45
C LEU A 385 8.79 -13.76 9.82
N VAL A 386 8.16 -12.88 9.03
CA VAL A 386 8.85 -11.76 8.35
C VAL A 386 8.98 -10.54 9.26
N TYR A 387 7.91 -10.17 9.99
CA TYR A 387 7.98 -9.10 11.00
C TYR A 387 6.86 -9.23 12.04
N SER A 388 7.00 -8.49 13.14
CA SER A 388 5.90 -8.22 14.07
C SER A 388 5.81 -6.72 14.35
N GLN A 389 4.62 -6.15 14.21
CA GLN A 389 4.36 -4.75 14.50
C GLN A 389 3.38 -4.61 15.67
N PHE A 390 3.63 -3.63 16.53
CA PHE A 390 2.83 -3.31 17.69
C PHE A 390 2.61 -1.80 17.69
N TYR A 391 1.40 -1.35 17.43
CA TYR A 391 1.14 0.08 17.30
C TYR A 391 -0.19 0.51 17.91
N ASN A 392 -0.25 1.80 18.23
CA ASN A 392 -1.45 2.50 18.67
C ASN A 392 -2.27 2.88 17.45
N LEU A 393 -3.51 2.41 17.41
CA LEU A 393 -4.39 2.57 16.27
C LEU A 393 -5.34 3.74 16.49
N ILE A 394 -5.18 4.81 15.70
CA ILE A 394 -6.13 5.90 15.53
C ILE A 394 -6.21 6.23 14.03
N LYS A 395 -7.20 5.66 13.33
CA LYS A 395 -7.34 5.85 11.87
C LYS A 395 -8.32 6.96 11.51
N VAL A 396 -9.54 6.94 12.04
CA VAL A 396 -10.64 7.82 11.58
C VAL A 396 -10.29 9.32 11.39
N PRO A 397 -9.66 10.02 12.35
CA PRO A 397 -9.29 11.43 12.16
C PRO A 397 -8.16 11.69 11.16
N PHE A 398 -7.27 10.71 10.97
CA PHE A 398 -5.99 10.92 10.31
C PHE A 398 -5.88 10.18 8.98
N ASP A 399 -6.37 8.95 8.88
CA ASP A 399 -6.31 8.14 7.67
C ASP A 399 -7.58 8.34 6.81
N ALA A 400 -7.47 9.08 5.71
CA ALA A 400 -8.46 9.03 4.64
C ALA A 400 -7.78 8.55 3.36
N ALA A 401 -8.14 7.36 2.90
CA ALA A 401 -7.52 6.70 1.75
C ALA A 401 -5.97 6.64 1.84
N LYS A 402 -5.42 6.37 3.02
CA LYS A 402 -3.97 6.39 3.32
C LYS A 402 -3.29 7.74 3.20
N GLN A 403 -4.03 8.81 2.93
CA GLN A 403 -3.52 10.16 2.93
C GLN A 403 -3.64 10.76 4.33
N TYR A 404 -2.57 10.64 5.12
CA TYR A 404 -2.49 11.27 6.44
C TYR A 404 -2.29 12.79 6.31
N PRO A 405 -2.75 13.59 7.29
CA PRO A 405 -2.57 15.03 7.26
C PRO A 405 -1.08 15.34 7.34
N PHE A 406 -0.67 16.38 6.62
CA PHE A 406 0.70 16.91 6.64
C PHE A 406 1.79 15.96 6.13
N GLN A 407 1.44 14.77 5.60
CA GLN A 407 2.41 13.85 4.99
C GLN A 407 2.70 14.15 3.50
N ASN A 408 2.03 15.13 2.89
CA ASN A 408 2.39 15.53 1.53
C ASN A 408 3.77 16.19 1.55
N ARG A 409 4.80 15.53 1.01
CA ARG A 409 6.18 16.02 0.94
C ARG A 409 6.32 17.41 0.34
N HIS A 410 5.43 17.78 -0.58
CA HIS A 410 5.44 19.11 -1.20
C HIS A 410 4.88 20.20 -0.29
N THR A 411 4.28 19.87 0.86
CA THR A 411 3.81 20.85 1.86
C THR A 411 4.96 21.74 2.33
N GLU A 412 6.19 21.21 2.39
CA GLU A 412 7.40 21.98 2.71
C GLU A 412 7.66 23.11 1.70
N SER A 413 7.28 22.93 0.43
CA SER A 413 7.40 23.99 -0.58
C SER A 413 6.55 25.22 -0.25
N MET A 414 5.55 25.12 0.62
CA MET A 414 4.76 26.27 1.07
C MET A 414 5.50 27.13 2.11
N ALA A 415 6.58 26.61 2.70
CA ALA A 415 7.45 27.36 3.60
C ALA A 415 8.58 28.10 2.85
N LEU A 416 8.72 27.85 1.54
CA LEU A 416 9.70 28.54 0.70
C LEU A 416 9.23 29.94 0.32
N ASP A 417 10.18 30.86 0.17
CA ASP A 417 9.90 32.24 -0.18
C ASP A 417 9.20 32.33 -1.56
N PRO A 418 8.09 33.08 -1.70
CA PRO A 418 7.40 33.24 -2.97
C PRO A 418 8.28 33.77 -4.12
N SER A 419 9.32 34.56 -3.84
CA SER A 419 10.31 35.00 -4.84
C SER A 419 11.17 33.85 -5.34
N TYR A 420 11.70 33.02 -4.44
CA TYR A 420 12.48 31.82 -4.79
C TYR A 420 11.69 30.86 -5.68
N LEU A 421 10.40 30.68 -5.37
CA LEU A 421 9.51 29.82 -6.16
C LEU A 421 9.18 30.41 -7.55
N ARG A 422 9.08 31.74 -7.66
CA ARG A 422 8.94 32.42 -8.95
C ARG A 422 10.18 32.23 -9.82
N ASP A 423 11.37 32.34 -9.24
CA ASP A 423 12.63 32.12 -9.94
C ASP A 423 12.78 30.66 -10.38
N GLN A 424 12.36 29.71 -9.53
CA GLN A 424 12.34 28.28 -9.88
C GLN A 424 11.32 27.95 -10.98
N ARG A 425 10.17 28.64 -11.01
CA ARG A 425 9.17 28.49 -12.09
C ARG A 425 9.68 28.99 -13.44
N ASN A 426 10.54 30.00 -13.43
CA ASN A 426 11.17 30.55 -14.63
C ASN A 426 12.40 29.73 -15.09
N SER A 427 12.85 28.76 -14.29
CA SER A 427 13.94 27.85 -14.65
C SER A 427 13.39 26.61 -15.37
N THR A 428 13.87 26.36 -16.58
CA THR A 428 13.41 25.28 -17.50
C THR A 428 13.75 23.84 -17.06
N ARG A 429 14.18 23.63 -15.81
CA ARG A 429 14.77 22.35 -15.34
C ARG A 429 14.09 21.70 -14.13
N GLY A 430 12.93 22.18 -13.66
CA GLY A 430 12.26 21.66 -12.47
C GLY A 430 10.88 21.04 -12.72
N ALA A 431 10.57 19.91 -12.08
CA ALA A 431 9.22 19.37 -12.01
C ALA A 431 8.31 20.32 -11.21
N HIS A 432 7.41 21.04 -11.88
CA HIS A 432 6.55 22.04 -11.25
C HIS A 432 5.37 21.38 -10.52
N ALA A 433 5.49 21.16 -9.21
CA ALA A 433 4.29 20.95 -8.39
C ALA A 433 3.50 22.27 -8.36
N HIS A 434 2.29 22.29 -8.92
CA HIS A 434 1.41 23.46 -8.86
C HIS A 434 1.15 23.83 -7.38
N GLN A 435 1.73 24.94 -6.90
CA GLN A 435 1.58 25.41 -5.53
C GLN A 435 0.11 25.51 -5.09
N SER A 436 -0.78 25.94 -6.00
CA SER A 436 -2.23 26.00 -5.74
C SER A 436 -2.82 24.64 -5.36
N ARG A 437 -2.37 23.54 -5.99
CA ARG A 437 -2.80 22.17 -5.66
C ARG A 437 -2.26 21.73 -4.30
N VAL A 438 -1.01 22.08 -3.98
CA VAL A 438 -0.41 21.78 -2.67
C VAL A 438 -1.14 22.52 -1.55
N GLN A 439 -1.42 23.81 -1.72
CA GLN A 439 -2.18 24.63 -0.77
C GLN A 439 -3.61 24.10 -0.59
N CYS A 440 -4.28 23.72 -1.67
CA CYS A 440 -5.61 23.12 -1.61
C CYS A 440 -5.60 21.81 -0.80
N ALA A 441 -4.68 20.89 -1.11
CA ALA A 441 -4.54 19.62 -0.39
C ALA A 441 -4.25 19.84 1.11
N TYR A 442 -3.43 20.84 1.45
CA TYR A 442 -3.16 21.20 2.84
C TYR A 442 -4.39 21.76 3.57
N ARG A 443 -5.14 22.67 2.93
CA ARG A 443 -6.40 23.22 3.50
C ARG A 443 -7.44 22.13 3.73
N LEU A 444 -7.62 21.22 2.77
CA LEU A 444 -8.52 20.07 2.90
C LEU A 444 -8.10 19.15 4.06
N SER A 445 -6.80 18.91 4.22
CA SER A 445 -6.27 18.14 5.35
C SER A 445 -6.59 18.80 6.70
N LYS A 446 -6.43 20.12 6.80
CA LYS A 446 -6.81 20.89 8.01
C LYS A 446 -8.31 20.84 8.28
N LEU A 447 -9.13 21.02 7.24
CA LEU A 447 -10.59 21.00 7.37
C LEU A 447 -11.07 19.64 7.90
N ARG A 448 -10.53 18.53 7.38
CA ARG A 448 -10.84 17.18 7.86
C ARG A 448 -10.57 17.01 9.35
N ILE A 449 -9.39 17.45 9.81
CA ILE A 449 -9.04 17.41 11.23
C ILE A 449 -9.98 18.30 12.06
N HIS A 450 -10.24 19.52 11.58
CA HIS A 450 -11.09 20.49 12.28
C HIS A 450 -12.51 19.97 12.49
N ILE A 451 -13.14 19.43 11.43
CA ILE A 451 -14.47 18.82 11.52
C ILE A 451 -14.48 17.71 12.57
N TRP A 452 -13.47 16.83 12.56
CA TRP A 452 -13.39 15.74 13.52
C TRP A 452 -13.31 16.24 14.98
N PHE A 453 -12.46 17.23 15.27
CA PHE A 453 -12.37 17.80 16.61
C PHE A 453 -13.64 18.54 17.02
N THR A 454 -14.32 19.22 16.10
CA THR A 454 -15.60 19.87 16.36
C THR A 454 -16.69 18.85 16.69
N CYS A 455 -16.79 17.76 15.92
CA CYS A 455 -17.70 16.66 16.22
C CYS A 455 -17.41 16.03 17.58
N ARG A 456 -16.13 15.84 17.93
CA ARG A 456 -15.71 15.36 19.25
C ARG A 456 -16.11 16.30 20.38
N ARG A 457 -15.87 17.61 20.25
CA ARG A 457 -16.27 18.62 21.26
C ARG A 457 -17.77 18.65 21.47
N ARG A 458 -18.56 18.39 20.42
CA ARG A 458 -20.02 18.29 20.46
C ARG A 458 -20.52 16.92 20.97
N GLY A 459 -19.63 16.01 21.36
CA GLY A 459 -19.99 14.68 21.85
C GLY A 459 -20.52 13.71 20.79
N ILE A 460 -20.44 14.07 19.50
CA ILE A 460 -20.94 13.26 18.38
C ILE A 460 -20.04 12.03 18.16
N ILE A 461 -18.75 12.15 18.46
CA ILE A 461 -17.75 11.09 18.28
C ILE A 461 -16.95 10.91 19.58
N GLY A 462 -16.82 9.67 20.04
CA GLY A 462 -16.00 9.32 21.21
C GLY A 462 -14.50 9.20 20.90
N PRO A 463 -13.63 9.20 21.94
CA PRO A 463 -12.23 8.86 21.75
C PRO A 463 -12.11 7.38 21.35
N SER A 464 -11.31 7.07 20.33
CA SER A 464 -11.03 5.70 19.92
C SER A 464 -9.53 5.52 19.69
N THR A 465 -8.89 4.83 20.62
CA THR A 465 -7.53 4.30 20.44
C THR A 465 -7.53 2.84 20.83
N ALA A 466 -7.04 2.01 19.93
CA ALA A 466 -6.88 0.58 20.11
C ALA A 466 -5.39 0.19 20.08
N TYR A 467 -5.07 -0.99 20.61
CA TYR A 467 -3.80 -1.63 20.27
C TYR A 467 -3.99 -2.51 19.07
N HIS A 468 -3.02 -2.46 18.19
CA HIS A 468 -2.90 -3.42 17.12
C HIS A 468 -1.57 -4.17 17.24
N TRP A 469 -1.66 -5.48 17.06
CA TRP A 469 -0.52 -6.35 16.79
C TRP A 469 -0.72 -6.92 15.40
N SER A 470 0.29 -6.82 14.54
CA SER A 470 0.26 -7.46 13.22
C SER A 470 1.51 -8.29 12.99
N VAL A 471 1.36 -9.38 12.25
CA VAL A 471 2.43 -10.29 11.92
C VAL A 471 2.26 -10.72 10.48
N LEU A 472 3.29 -10.46 9.67
CA LEU A 472 3.44 -11.09 8.38
C LEU A 472 4.15 -12.43 8.59
N THR A 473 3.44 -13.51 8.27
CA THR A 473 3.91 -14.90 8.39
C THR A 473 3.59 -15.72 7.18
#